data_AF-W0V484-F1
#
_entry.id   AF-W0V484-F1
#
_cell.length_a   1.000
_cell.length_b   1.000
_cell.length_c   1.000
_cell.angle_alpha   90.00
_cell.angle_beta   90.00
_cell.angle_gamma   90.00
#
_symmetry.space_group_name_H-M   'P 1'
#
loop_
_entity.id
_entity.type
_entity.pdbx_description
1 polymer ?
#
loop_
_entity_poly.entity_id
_entity_poly.type
_entity_poly.pdbx_seq_one_letter_code
_entity_poly.pdbx_strand_id
1 'polypeptide(L)'
;MITSHCYALSPLLLCRYGDILLYLAPSLLLALLIRFLSARHPFFFLFSLAGTICHELAHFCVGFLTAAQPRSFTIVPRRVGDGWELGSVMLRRVRWYNAAPAALAPFLILALPFAVAAWRTYPGWTFQLTDIVLAFLVAPQFLACWPSAIDWKIALRSWPYLLIVAAICMLLRQFRPEWLELAHLLPAVRSLLLA
;
A
#
# COMPACT_ATOMS: atom_id res chain seq x y z
N MET A 1 -5.14 29.63 -12.59
CA MET A 1 -6.54 29.97 -12.27
C MET A 1 -7.45 28.75 -12.00
N ILE A 2 -6.95 27.51 -11.99
CA ILE A 2 -7.77 26.32 -11.66
C ILE A 2 -7.79 26.01 -10.16
N THR A 3 -6.79 26.49 -9.40
CA THR A 3 -6.60 26.18 -7.98
C THR A 3 -7.65 26.83 -7.06
N SER A 4 -8.15 28.02 -7.37
CA SER A 4 -9.05 28.78 -6.49
C SER A 4 -10.47 28.22 -6.37
N HIS A 5 -10.95 27.43 -7.34
CA HIS A 5 -12.31 26.87 -7.33
C HIS A 5 -12.42 25.48 -6.68
N CYS A 6 -11.31 24.74 -6.56
CA CYS A 6 -11.32 23.39 -6.00
C CYS A 6 -11.58 23.37 -4.48
N TYR A 7 -11.09 24.39 -3.77
CA TYR A 7 -11.21 24.51 -2.30
C TYR A 7 -12.63 24.74 -1.80
N ALA A 8 -13.53 25.23 -2.67
CA ALA A 8 -14.92 25.49 -2.29
C ALA A 8 -15.76 24.21 -2.16
N LEU A 9 -15.34 23.11 -2.79
CA LEU A 9 -16.14 21.89 -2.93
C LEU A 9 -15.46 20.63 -2.38
N SER A 10 -14.14 20.64 -2.16
CA SER A 10 -13.42 19.43 -1.76
C SER A 10 -12.28 19.67 -0.75
N PRO A 11 -11.94 18.67 0.10
CA PRO A 11 -10.83 18.75 1.03
C PRO A 11 -9.49 19.06 0.34
N LEU A 12 -8.62 19.79 1.02
CA LEU A 12 -7.26 20.17 0.57
C LEU A 12 -6.45 19.00 -0.02
N LEU A 13 -6.60 17.79 0.54
CA LEU A 13 -5.90 16.58 0.06
C LEU A 13 -6.40 16.11 -1.32
N LEU A 14 -7.71 16.21 -1.58
CA LEU A 14 -8.32 15.85 -2.86
C LEU A 14 -7.90 16.83 -3.96
N CYS A 15 -7.81 18.13 -3.64
CA CYS A 15 -7.27 19.10 -4.60
C CYS A 15 -5.78 18.90 -4.87
N ARG A 16 -5.00 18.45 -3.88
CA ARG A 16 -3.55 18.24 -4.03
C ARG A 16 -3.21 16.97 -4.82
N TYR A 17 -3.97 15.90 -4.64
CA TYR A 17 -3.69 14.58 -5.24
C TYR A 17 -4.78 14.12 -6.23
N GLY A 18 -5.63 15.04 -6.67
CA GLY A 18 -6.78 14.74 -7.53
C GLY A 18 -6.38 14.03 -8.83
N ASP A 19 -5.32 14.50 -9.49
CA ASP A 19 -4.85 13.90 -10.75
C ASP A 19 -4.40 12.44 -10.55
N ILE A 20 -3.71 12.14 -9.46
CA ILE A 20 -3.30 10.77 -9.11
C ILE A 20 -4.52 9.87 -8.88
N LEU A 21 -5.49 10.35 -8.11
CA LEU A 21 -6.70 9.58 -7.80
C LEU A 21 -7.56 9.35 -9.05
N LEU A 22 -7.73 10.39 -9.88
CA LEU A 22 -8.43 10.30 -11.16
C LEU A 22 -7.74 9.34 -12.12
N TYR A 23 -6.40 9.38 -12.19
CA TYR A 23 -5.61 8.47 -13.02
C TYR A 23 -5.75 7.00 -12.58
N LEU A 24 -5.87 6.73 -11.28
CA LEU A 24 -6.03 5.38 -10.74
C LEU A 24 -7.46 4.84 -10.84
N ALA A 25 -8.47 5.70 -10.94
CA ALA A 25 -9.87 5.29 -10.95
C ALA A 25 -10.21 4.24 -12.04
N PRO A 26 -9.77 4.38 -13.30
CA PRO A 26 -9.99 3.34 -14.32
C PRO A 26 -9.37 1.99 -13.96
N SER A 27 -8.16 2.01 -13.38
CA SER A 27 -7.45 0.79 -12.95
C SER A 27 -8.19 0.09 -11.80
N LEU A 28 -8.73 0.86 -10.85
CA LEU A 28 -9.52 0.32 -9.75
C LEU A 28 -10.85 -0.27 -10.25
N LEU A 29 -11.55 0.42 -11.15
CA LEU A 29 -12.77 -0.11 -11.78
C LEU A 29 -12.48 -1.39 -12.57
N LEU A 30 -11.40 -1.40 -13.33
CA LEU A 30 -10.95 -2.58 -14.06
C LEU A 30 -10.59 -3.74 -13.12
N ALA A 31 -9.97 -3.47 -11.98
CA ALA A 31 -9.69 -4.47 -10.95
C ALA A 31 -11.00 -5.11 -10.43
N LEU A 32 -12.00 -4.30 -10.10
CA LEU A 32 -13.31 -4.79 -9.67
C LEU A 32 -14.00 -5.61 -10.76
N LEU A 33 -13.89 -5.17 -12.02
CA LEU A 33 -14.43 -5.90 -13.18
C LEU A 33 -13.73 -7.26 -13.35
N ILE A 34 -12.39 -7.31 -13.29
CA ILE A 34 -11.61 -8.55 -13.36
C ILE A 34 -12.04 -9.50 -12.23
N ARG A 35 -12.21 -9.00 -11.00
CA ARG A 35 -12.68 -9.81 -9.87
C ARG A 35 -14.07 -10.40 -10.14
N PHE A 36 -14.99 -9.59 -10.64
CA PHE A 36 -16.35 -10.02 -10.96
C PHE A 36 -16.40 -11.06 -12.09
N LEU A 37 -15.59 -10.88 -13.14
CA LEU A 37 -15.54 -11.79 -14.29
C LEU A 37 -14.80 -13.09 -13.97
N SER A 38 -13.71 -13.02 -13.20
CA SER A 38 -12.94 -14.22 -12.78
C SER A 38 -13.77 -15.17 -11.93
N ALA A 39 -14.75 -14.65 -11.18
CA ALA A 39 -15.69 -15.49 -10.43
C ALA A 39 -16.63 -16.32 -11.32
N ARG A 40 -16.79 -15.96 -12.61
CA ARG A 40 -17.70 -16.62 -13.56
C ARG A 40 -16.99 -17.30 -14.71
N HIS A 41 -15.81 -16.82 -15.07
CA HIS A 41 -15.09 -17.21 -16.27
C HIS A 41 -13.60 -17.45 -15.94
N PRO A 42 -13.14 -18.71 -15.95
CA PRO A 42 -11.77 -19.08 -15.57
C PRO A 42 -10.68 -18.39 -16.40
N PHE A 43 -10.98 -18.00 -17.63
CA PHE A 43 -10.03 -17.27 -18.49
C PHE A 43 -9.53 -15.96 -17.86
N PHE A 44 -10.38 -15.28 -17.08
CA PHE A 44 -10.00 -14.00 -16.46
C PHE A 44 -8.99 -14.16 -15.31
N PHE A 45 -8.72 -15.39 -14.84
CA PHE A 45 -7.62 -15.65 -13.91
C PHE A 45 -6.25 -15.28 -14.50
N LEU A 46 -6.09 -15.28 -15.82
CA LEU A 46 -4.85 -14.86 -16.48
C LEU A 46 -4.49 -13.41 -16.15
N PHE A 47 -5.49 -12.52 -16.02
CA PHE A 47 -5.26 -11.14 -15.62
C PHE A 47 -4.83 -11.01 -14.16
N SER A 48 -5.16 -11.98 -13.31
CA SER A 48 -4.72 -11.99 -11.91
C SER A 48 -3.27 -12.45 -11.75
N LEU A 49 -2.67 -13.11 -12.76
CA LEU A 49 -1.33 -13.69 -12.67
C LEU A 49 -0.26 -12.64 -12.34
N ALA A 50 -0.29 -11.48 -13.01
CA ALA A 50 0.65 -10.40 -12.73
C ALA A 50 0.54 -9.89 -11.28
N GLY A 51 -0.67 -9.89 -10.72
CA GLY A 51 -0.91 -9.58 -9.31
C GLY A 51 -0.34 -10.65 -8.39
N THR A 52 -0.59 -11.94 -8.68
CA THR A 52 -0.04 -13.06 -7.91
C THR A 52 1.48 -13.07 -7.89
N ILE A 53 2.14 -12.78 -9.02
CA ILE A 53 3.60 -12.68 -9.09
C ILE A 53 4.10 -11.60 -8.12
N CYS A 54 3.51 -10.41 -8.16
CA CYS A 54 3.86 -9.34 -7.24
C CYS A 54 3.57 -9.69 -5.77
N HIS A 55 2.46 -10.39 -5.50
CA HIS A 55 2.06 -10.87 -4.18
C HIS A 55 3.12 -11.77 -3.56
N GLU A 56 3.46 -12.84 -4.26
CA GLU A 56 4.46 -13.79 -3.80
C GLU A 56 5.84 -13.14 -3.73
N LEU A 57 6.17 -12.26 -4.67
CA LEU A 57 7.46 -11.56 -4.66
C LEU A 57 7.56 -10.61 -3.46
N ALA A 58 6.48 -9.97 -3.05
CA ALA A 58 6.46 -9.13 -1.85
C ALA A 58 6.79 -9.97 -0.60
N HIS A 59 6.11 -11.12 -0.43
CA HIS A 59 6.43 -12.06 0.66
C HIS A 59 7.88 -12.53 0.60
N PHE A 60 8.39 -12.87 -0.58
CA PHE A 60 9.77 -13.31 -0.77
C PHE A 60 10.78 -12.22 -0.39
N CYS A 61 10.63 -11.01 -0.95
CA CYS A 61 11.54 -9.89 -0.74
C CYS A 61 11.52 -9.42 0.71
N VAL A 62 10.34 -9.20 1.29
CA VAL A 62 10.26 -8.78 2.71
C VAL A 62 10.69 -9.92 3.63
N GLY A 63 10.36 -11.17 3.30
CA GLY A 63 10.87 -12.33 4.02
C GLY A 63 12.39 -12.43 3.99
N PHE A 64 13.03 -12.08 2.86
CA PHE A 64 14.49 -11.99 2.76
C PHE A 64 15.04 -10.86 3.64
N LEU A 65 14.50 -9.64 3.50
CA LEU A 65 14.93 -8.45 4.25
C LEU A 65 14.75 -8.59 5.76
N THR A 66 13.74 -9.34 6.20
CA THR A 66 13.43 -9.59 7.62
C THR A 66 14.00 -10.91 8.14
N ALA A 67 14.89 -11.54 7.37
CA ALA A 67 15.56 -12.80 7.71
C ALA A 67 14.58 -13.96 8.07
N ALA A 68 13.40 -13.98 7.45
CA ALA A 68 12.41 -15.06 7.57
C ALA A 68 12.79 -16.31 6.74
N GLN A 69 13.91 -16.27 6.00
CA GLN A 69 14.49 -17.37 5.22
C GLN A 69 13.50 -17.94 4.19
N PRO A 70 13.25 -17.22 3.07
CA PRO A 70 12.47 -17.77 1.97
C PRO A 70 13.18 -19.00 1.37
N ARG A 71 12.43 -20.08 1.13
CA ARG A 71 12.96 -21.36 0.65
C ARG A 71 12.38 -21.83 -0.67
N SER A 72 11.14 -21.43 -0.98
CA SER A 72 10.51 -21.73 -2.26
C SER A 72 9.67 -20.55 -2.70
N PHE A 73 9.58 -20.40 -4.02
CA PHE A 73 8.73 -19.44 -4.72
C PHE A 73 8.17 -20.17 -5.94
N THR A 74 6.85 -20.23 -6.07
CA THR A 74 6.17 -20.82 -7.23
C THR A 74 5.02 -19.94 -7.66
N ILE A 75 4.77 -19.90 -8.97
CA ILE A 75 3.64 -19.22 -9.61
C ILE A 75 2.88 -20.24 -10.48
N VAL A 76 3.11 -21.53 -10.25
CA VAL A 76 2.43 -22.60 -10.98
C VAL A 76 1.12 -22.90 -10.23
N PRO A 77 -0.05 -22.70 -10.86
CA PRO A 77 -1.32 -22.98 -10.21
C PRO A 77 -1.41 -24.44 -9.80
N ARG A 78 -1.78 -24.69 -8.54
CA ARG A 78 -2.03 -26.03 -8.01
C ARG A 78 -3.40 -26.10 -7.37
N ARG A 79 -4.05 -27.25 -7.50
CA ARG A 79 -5.35 -27.49 -6.87
C ARG A 79 -5.15 -27.84 -5.40
N VAL A 80 -5.81 -27.12 -4.50
CA VAL A 80 -5.73 -27.32 -3.05
C VAL A 80 -7.15 -27.40 -2.50
N GLY A 81 -7.58 -28.62 -2.14
CA GLY A 81 -8.96 -28.89 -1.76
C GLY A 81 -9.95 -28.55 -2.89
N ASP A 82 -10.99 -27.79 -2.57
CA ASP A 82 -11.99 -27.32 -3.53
C ASP A 82 -11.55 -26.06 -4.32
N GLY A 83 -10.37 -25.50 -4.03
CA GLY A 83 -9.86 -24.26 -4.61
C GLY A 83 -8.59 -24.40 -5.45
N TRP A 84 -8.15 -23.28 -5.99
CA TRP A 84 -6.88 -23.12 -6.71
C TRP A 84 -5.96 -22.18 -5.95
N GLU A 85 -4.72 -22.62 -5.73
CA GLU A 85 -3.63 -21.78 -5.25
C GLU A 85 -2.78 -21.38 -6.47
N LEU A 86 -2.75 -20.08 -6.79
CA LEU A 86 -2.11 -19.58 -8.01
C LEU A 86 -0.59 -19.41 -7.87
N GLY A 87 -0.10 -19.26 -6.65
CA GLY A 87 1.31 -19.14 -6.31
C GLY A 87 1.52 -19.35 -4.82
N SER A 88 2.77 -19.59 -4.43
CA SER A 88 3.14 -19.64 -3.03
C SER A 88 4.62 -19.37 -2.78
N VAL A 89 4.85 -18.74 -1.63
CA VAL A 89 6.16 -18.58 -0.99
C VAL A 89 6.19 -19.31 0.34
N MET A 90 7.27 -20.06 0.56
CA MET A 90 7.52 -20.71 1.85
C MET A 90 8.62 -19.98 2.61
N LEU A 91 8.29 -19.50 3.81
CA LEU A 91 9.22 -18.90 4.76
C LEU A 91 9.52 -19.88 5.90
N ARG A 92 10.79 -20.25 6.11
CA ARG A 92 11.18 -21.28 7.08
C ARG A 92 11.37 -20.74 8.50
N ARG A 93 11.76 -19.46 8.64
CA ARG A 93 12.18 -18.87 9.92
C ARG A 93 11.28 -17.70 10.33
N VAL A 94 9.98 -17.96 10.37
CA VAL A 94 8.99 -17.00 10.84
C VAL A 94 8.99 -16.97 12.38
N ARG A 95 9.33 -15.82 12.95
CA ARG A 95 9.43 -15.51 14.37
C ARG A 95 8.58 -14.28 14.71
N TRP A 96 8.38 -14.02 16.00
CA TRP A 96 7.56 -12.88 16.45
C TRP A 96 8.01 -11.53 15.87
N TYR A 97 9.30 -11.30 15.62
CA TYR A 97 9.78 -10.00 15.14
C TYR A 97 9.75 -9.85 13.61
N ASN A 98 9.54 -10.92 12.84
CA ASN A 98 9.50 -10.83 11.37
C ASN A 98 8.20 -11.35 10.76
N ALA A 99 7.30 -11.92 11.56
CA ALA A 99 6.03 -12.47 11.08
C ALA A 99 5.12 -11.40 10.47
N ALA A 100 4.82 -10.31 11.17
CA ALA A 100 4.00 -9.22 10.64
C ALA A 100 4.57 -8.58 9.37
N PRO A 101 5.83 -8.11 9.31
CA PRO A 101 6.32 -7.49 8.10
C PRO A 101 6.36 -8.47 6.93
N ALA A 102 6.75 -9.73 7.14
CA ALA A 102 6.78 -10.72 6.07
C ALA A 102 5.37 -11.14 5.61
N ALA A 103 4.40 -11.27 6.52
CA ALA A 103 3.03 -11.68 6.18
C ALA A 103 2.16 -10.53 5.64
N LEU A 104 2.41 -9.29 6.06
CA LEU A 104 1.68 -8.12 5.57
C LEU A 104 2.40 -7.44 4.38
N ALA A 105 3.48 -8.05 3.89
CA ALA A 105 4.25 -7.59 2.74
C ALA A 105 3.40 -7.25 1.49
N PRO A 106 2.32 -7.98 1.16
CA PRO A 106 1.49 -7.66 0.00
C PRO A 106 0.93 -6.24 0.00
N PHE A 107 0.75 -5.59 1.16
CA PHE A 107 0.30 -4.19 1.17
C PHE A 107 1.29 -3.22 0.50
N LEU A 108 2.58 -3.55 0.47
CA LEU A 108 3.58 -2.75 -0.22
C LEU A 108 3.33 -2.68 -1.73
N ILE A 109 2.59 -3.64 -2.29
CA ILE A 109 2.22 -3.65 -3.71
C ILE A 109 1.39 -2.42 -4.08
N LEU A 110 0.61 -1.86 -3.15
CA LEU A 110 -0.13 -0.62 -3.41
C LEU A 110 0.78 0.55 -3.76
N ALA A 111 2.05 0.55 -3.32
CA ALA A 111 2.99 1.58 -3.72
C ALA A 111 3.21 1.61 -5.24
N LEU A 112 3.07 0.49 -5.95
CA LEU A 112 3.24 0.42 -7.41
C LEU A 112 2.19 1.25 -8.17
N PRO A 113 0.86 1.04 -8.00
CA PRO A 113 -0.16 1.93 -8.58
C PRO A 113 0.12 3.41 -8.32
N PHE A 114 0.38 3.78 -7.06
CA PHE A 114 0.60 5.17 -6.69
C PHE A 114 1.89 5.75 -7.30
N ALA A 115 2.96 4.96 -7.38
CA ALA A 115 4.21 5.37 -8.02
C ALA A 115 4.02 5.58 -9.54
N VAL A 116 3.31 4.68 -10.22
CA VAL A 116 2.99 4.82 -11.65
C VAL A 116 2.14 6.06 -11.88
N ALA A 117 1.10 6.28 -11.07
CA ALA A 117 0.23 7.43 -11.19
C ALA A 117 0.96 8.74 -10.90
N ALA A 118 1.83 8.79 -9.90
CA ALA A 118 2.66 9.95 -9.59
C ALA A 118 3.64 10.25 -10.74
N TRP A 119 4.38 9.24 -11.20
CA TRP A 119 5.28 9.38 -12.35
C TRP A 119 4.56 9.90 -13.59
N ARG A 120 3.34 9.40 -13.83
CA ARG A 120 2.59 9.72 -15.04
C ARG A 120 1.90 11.07 -15.03
N THR A 121 1.45 11.54 -13.86
CA THR A 121 0.71 12.79 -13.72
C THR A 121 1.62 13.99 -13.40
N TYR A 122 2.80 13.76 -12.80
CA TYR A 122 3.75 14.82 -12.43
C TYR A 122 4.17 15.80 -13.54
N PRO A 123 4.51 15.36 -14.78
CA PRO A 123 4.93 16.28 -15.84
C PRO A 123 3.77 17.04 -16.52
N GLY A 124 2.53 16.84 -16.07
CA GLY A 124 1.31 17.28 -16.74
C GLY A 124 0.61 16.10 -17.42
N TRP A 125 -0.60 15.77 -16.95
CA TRP A 125 -1.35 14.62 -17.43
C TRP A 125 -2.04 14.91 -18.77
N THR A 126 -1.68 14.14 -19.79
CA THR A 126 -2.38 14.06 -21.09
C THR A 126 -2.67 12.60 -21.39
N PHE A 127 -3.88 12.22 -21.82
CA PHE A 127 -4.19 10.81 -22.09
C PHE A 127 -3.38 10.24 -23.28
N GLN A 128 -2.87 9.02 -23.13
CA GLN A 128 -2.11 8.28 -24.15
C GLN A 128 -2.48 6.79 -24.14
N LEU A 129 -2.22 6.08 -25.25
CA LEU A 129 -2.49 4.64 -25.34
C LEU A 129 -1.73 3.81 -24.27
N THR A 130 -0.54 4.29 -23.87
CA THR A 130 0.23 3.74 -22.76
C THR A 130 -0.57 3.71 -21.46
N ASP A 131 -1.48 4.66 -21.24
CA ASP A 131 -2.29 4.73 -20.02
C ASP A 131 -3.29 3.58 -19.95
N ILE A 132 -3.78 3.09 -21.10
CA ILE A 132 -4.61 1.88 -21.16
C ILE A 132 -3.77 0.67 -20.75
N VAL A 133 -2.59 0.51 -21.33
CA VAL A 133 -1.68 -0.61 -20.99
C VAL A 133 -1.33 -0.58 -19.50
N LEU A 134 -0.96 0.59 -18.98
CA LEU A 134 -0.67 0.78 -17.56
C LEU A 134 -1.89 0.47 -16.68
N ALA A 135 -3.09 0.86 -17.09
CA ALA A 135 -4.30 0.53 -16.35
C ALA A 135 -4.50 -0.99 -16.23
N PHE A 136 -4.27 -1.75 -17.30
CA PHE A 136 -4.34 -3.22 -17.27
C PHE A 136 -3.21 -3.85 -16.43
N LEU A 137 -2.01 -3.28 -16.40
CA LEU A 137 -0.90 -3.80 -15.60
C LEU A 137 -1.07 -3.51 -14.10
N VAL A 138 -1.63 -2.34 -13.78
CA VAL A 138 -1.82 -1.86 -12.41
C VAL A 138 -3.10 -2.43 -11.78
N ALA A 139 -4.17 -2.67 -12.56
CA ALA A 139 -5.43 -3.17 -12.04
C ALA A 139 -5.29 -4.45 -11.17
N PRO A 140 -4.56 -5.51 -11.58
CA PRO A 140 -4.39 -6.71 -10.77
C PRO A 140 -3.71 -6.45 -9.42
N GLN A 141 -2.90 -5.40 -9.32
CA GLN A 141 -2.16 -5.05 -8.10
C GLN A 141 -3.12 -4.60 -6.98
N PHE A 142 -4.24 -3.96 -7.31
CA PHE A 142 -5.28 -3.60 -6.34
C PHE A 142 -6.02 -4.82 -5.77
N LEU A 143 -6.09 -5.91 -6.53
CA LEU A 143 -6.65 -7.18 -6.03
C LEU A 143 -5.62 -7.96 -5.22
N ALA A 144 -4.38 -7.98 -5.70
CA ALA A 144 -3.31 -8.77 -5.12
C ALA A 144 -2.66 -8.15 -3.88
N CYS A 145 -2.92 -6.89 -3.54
CA CYS A 145 -2.33 -6.28 -2.35
C CYS A 145 -2.88 -6.80 -1.02
N TRP A 146 -3.96 -7.59 -1.05
CA TRP A 146 -4.63 -8.08 0.15
C TRP A 146 -3.97 -9.36 0.67
N PRO A 147 -3.47 -9.37 1.92
CA PRO A 147 -2.95 -10.59 2.54
C PRO A 147 -4.05 -11.64 2.71
N SER A 148 -3.67 -12.92 2.63
CA SER A 148 -4.60 -14.03 2.82
C SER A 148 -5.02 -14.18 4.29
N ALA A 149 -6.06 -14.98 4.55
CA ALA A 149 -6.46 -15.32 5.92
C ALA A 149 -5.35 -16.04 6.70
N ILE A 150 -4.46 -16.77 6.01
CA ILE A 150 -3.30 -17.42 6.63
C ILE A 150 -2.26 -16.37 7.01
N ASP A 151 -2.01 -15.39 6.16
CA ASP A 151 -1.08 -14.30 6.43
C ASP A 151 -1.48 -13.47 7.64
N TRP A 152 -2.77 -13.16 7.77
CA TRP A 152 -3.30 -12.50 8.96
C TRP A 152 -3.01 -13.30 10.23
N LYS A 153 -3.22 -14.63 10.21
CA LYS A 153 -2.90 -15.51 11.35
C LYS A 153 -1.41 -15.52 11.66
N ILE A 154 -0.55 -15.50 10.63
CA ILE A 154 0.90 -15.43 10.81
C ILE A 154 1.29 -14.08 11.42
N ALA A 155 0.74 -12.97 10.91
CA ALA A 155 1.04 -11.62 11.39
C ALA A 155 0.75 -11.43 12.89
N LEU A 156 -0.29 -12.10 13.42
CA LEU A 156 -0.59 -12.08 14.85
C LEU A 156 0.52 -12.64 15.75
N ARG A 157 1.47 -13.43 15.22
CA ARG A 157 2.66 -13.86 15.97
C ARG A 157 3.54 -12.68 16.39
N SER A 158 3.41 -11.53 15.72
CA SER A 158 4.09 -10.27 16.07
C SER A 158 3.31 -9.43 17.09
N TRP A 159 2.48 -10.04 17.93
CA TRP A 159 1.78 -9.36 19.02
C TRP A 159 2.66 -8.42 19.89
N PRO A 160 3.98 -8.66 20.14
CA PRO A 160 4.79 -7.72 20.92
C PRO A 160 4.91 -6.34 20.28
N TYR A 161 4.71 -6.21 18.97
CA TYR A 161 4.66 -4.92 18.30
C TYR A 161 3.51 -4.05 18.78
N LEU A 162 2.38 -4.63 19.19
CA LEU A 162 1.26 -3.86 19.76
C LEU A 162 1.68 -3.18 21.06
N LEU A 163 2.48 -3.85 21.90
CA LEU A 163 3.02 -3.26 23.13
C LEU A 163 4.01 -2.14 22.82
N ILE A 164 4.91 -2.34 21.85
CA ILE A 164 5.90 -1.34 21.45
C ILE A 164 5.21 -0.09 20.88
N VAL A 165 4.25 -0.27 19.98
CA VAL A 165 3.46 0.83 19.40
C VAL A 165 2.66 1.54 20.49
N ALA A 166 2.02 0.81 21.41
CA ALA A 166 1.31 1.41 22.52
C ALA A 166 2.24 2.25 23.42
N ALA A 167 3.42 1.74 23.76
CA ALA A 167 4.41 2.45 24.56
C ALA A 167 4.92 3.71 23.86
N ILE A 168 5.23 3.63 22.56
CA ILE A 168 5.63 4.80 21.75
C ILE A 168 4.50 5.83 21.70
N CYS A 169 3.25 5.41 21.45
CA CYS A 169 2.10 6.32 21.44
C CYS A 169 1.88 6.99 22.80
N MET A 170 2.05 6.26 23.91
CA MET A 170 1.98 6.83 25.26
C MET A 170 3.10 7.85 25.49
N LEU A 171 4.33 7.53 25.10
CA LEU A 171 5.47 8.44 25.19
C LEU A 171 5.25 9.72 24.36
N LEU A 172 4.82 9.58 23.11
CA LEU A 172 4.51 10.70 22.22
C LEU A 172 3.37 11.58 22.76
N ARG A 173 2.40 11.00 23.47
CA ARG A 173 1.35 11.78 24.17
C ARG A 173 1.89 12.55 25.37
N GLN A 174 2.88 12.00 26.08
CA GLN A 174 3.52 12.68 27.21
C GLN A 174 4.45 13.80 26.73
N PHE A 175 5.07 13.65 25.56
CA PHE A 175 5.76 14.73 24.85
C PHE A 175 4.75 15.77 24.33
N ARG A 176 4.21 16.59 25.22
CA ARG A 176 3.68 17.92 24.88
C ARG A 176 4.87 18.73 24.35
N PRO A 177 4.86 19.24 23.11
CA PRO A 177 5.95 20.07 22.63
C PRO A 177 5.82 21.44 23.31
N GLU A 178 6.42 21.60 24.48
CA GLU A 178 6.46 22.88 25.22
C GLU A 178 7.12 23.99 24.39
N TRP A 179 7.94 23.60 23.40
CA TRP A 179 8.49 24.47 22.35
C TRP A 179 7.43 25.12 21.44
N LEU A 180 6.22 24.56 21.30
CA LEU A 180 5.10 25.21 20.60
C LEU A 180 4.49 26.35 21.43
N GLU A 181 4.53 26.28 22.76
CA GLU A 181 4.11 27.41 23.61
C GLU A 181 5.17 28.51 23.65
N LEU A 182 6.46 28.16 23.65
CA LEU A 182 7.56 29.13 23.50
C LEU A 182 7.53 29.86 22.15
N ALA A 183 7.00 29.24 21.09
CA ALA A 183 6.82 29.90 19.79
C ALA A 183 5.81 31.05 19.84
N HIS A 184 4.85 31.03 20.76
CA HIS A 184 3.92 32.13 21.01
C HIS A 184 4.53 33.28 21.85
N LEU A 185 5.67 33.05 22.52
CA LEU A 185 6.40 34.06 23.30
C LEU A 185 7.48 34.79 22.48
N LEU A 186 7.90 34.24 21.33
CA LEU A 186 8.85 34.88 20.42
C LEU A 186 8.43 36.29 19.91
N PRO A 187 7.14 36.57 19.59
CA PRO A 187 6.71 37.92 19.23
C PRO A 187 6.82 38.91 20.39
N ALA A 188 6.51 38.47 21.62
CA ALA A 188 6.50 39.32 22.82
C ALA A 188 7.91 39.69 23.29
N VAL A 189 8.86 38.76 23.19
CA VAL A 189 10.29 39.03 23.46
C VAL A 189 10.88 39.95 22.39
N ARG A 190 10.47 39.80 21.13
CA ARG A 190 10.93 40.66 20.03
C ARG A 190 10.45 42.12 20.17
N SER A 191 9.27 42.35 20.72
CA SER A 191 8.76 43.71 20.99
C SER A 191 9.42 44.38 22.19
N LEU A 192 9.92 43.63 23.18
CA LEU A 192 10.63 44.16 24.34
C LEU A 192 12.10 44.50 24.05
N LEU A 193 12.72 43.86 23.05
CA LEU A 193 14.09 44.13 22.61
C LEU A 193 14.20 45.27 21.58
N LEU A 194 13.06 45.76 21.08
CA LEU A 194 12.97 46.85 20.10
C LEU A 194 12.35 48.14 20.68
N ALA A 195 12.13 48.19 22.00
CA ALA A 195 11.69 49.35 22.76
C ALA A 195 12.82 49.84 23.67
#